data_AF-A0A2I0NKU3-F1
#
_entry.id   AF-A0A2I0NKU3-F1
#
_cell.length_a   1.000
_cell.length_b   1.000
_cell.length_c   1.000
_cell.angle_alpha   90.00
_cell.angle_beta   90.00
_cell.angle_gamma   90.00
#
_symmetry.space_group_name_H-M   'P 1'
#
loop_
_entity.id
_entity.type
_entity.pdbx_description
1 polymer ?
#
loop_
_entity_poly.entity_id
_entity_poly.type
_entity_poly.pdbx_seq_one_letter_code
_entity_poly.pdbx_strand_id
1 'polypeptide(L)' 'PDKIVFNGKEYTSPSAAGTAVTNKPCSGWTFWKFKDETGNEQLLDKLRQS' A
#
# COMPACT_ATOMS: atom_id res chain seq x y z
N PRO A 1 -6.44 7.10 5.73
CA PRO A 1 -5.79 7.69 4.54
C PRO A 1 -6.47 7.15 3.28
N ASP A 2 -7.36 7.94 2.70
CA ASP A 2 -8.31 7.42 1.70
C ASP A 2 -7.73 7.36 0.28
N LYS A 3 -6.47 7.78 0.11
CA LYS A 3 -5.79 7.93 -1.18
C LYS A 3 -4.32 7.57 -1.08
N ILE A 4 -3.82 6.89 -2.10
CA ILE A 4 -2.39 6.57 -2.28
C ILE A 4 -1.89 7.38 -3.48
N VAL A 5 -0.80 8.13 -3.31
CA VAL A 5 -0.21 8.93 -4.39
C VAL A 5 1.11 8.30 -4.82
N PHE A 6 1.21 7.95 -6.11
CA PHE A 6 2.44 7.42 -6.70
C PHE A 6 2.68 8.06 -8.07
N ASN A 7 3.89 8.58 -8.28
CA ASN A 7 4.30 9.24 -9.52
C ASN A 7 3.33 10.35 -10.02
N GLY A 8 2.83 11.17 -9.09
CA GLY A 8 1.86 12.24 -9.38
C GLY A 8 0.44 11.77 -9.69
N LYS A 9 0.16 10.46 -9.61
CA LYS A 9 -1.17 9.88 -9.81
C LYS A 9 -1.77 9.42 -8.50
N GLU A 10 -3.05 9.73 -8.30
CA GLU A 10 -3.85 9.24 -7.18
C GLU A 10 -4.45 7.87 -7.49
N TYR A 11 -4.42 6.98 -6.50
CA TYR A 11 -4.99 5.64 -6.54
C TYR A 11 -5.96 5.46 -5.38
N THR A 12 -7.11 4.87 -5.70
CA THR A 12 -8.19 4.59 -4.75
C THR A 12 -8.01 3.27 -4.00
N SER A 13 -6.98 2.49 -4.33
CA SER A 13 -6.66 1.25 -3.63
C SER A 13 -5.17 0.92 -3.64
N PRO A 14 -4.66 0.20 -2.62
CA PRO A 14 -3.27 -0.24 -2.57
C PRO A 14 -2.89 -1.17 -3.73
N SER A 15 -3.81 -2.02 -4.19
CA SER A 15 -3.56 -2.92 -5.30
C SER A 15 -3.38 -2.16 -6.62
N ALA A 16 -4.21 -1.15 -6.88
CA ALA A 16 -4.06 -0.32 -8.09
C ALA A 16 -2.72 0.43 -8.10
N ALA A 17 -2.31 0.98 -6.96
CA ALA A 17 -1.00 1.61 -6.82
C ALA A 17 0.13 0.59 -7.02
N GLY A 18 0.05 -0.58 -6.40
CA GLY A 18 1.06 -1.62 -6.50
C GLY A 18 1.21 -2.18 -7.93
N THR A 19 0.10 -2.29 -8.67
CA THR A 19 0.15 -2.69 -10.09
C THR A 19 0.82 -1.63 -10.96
N ALA A 20 0.61 -0.34 -10.68
CA ALA A 20 1.31 0.71 -11.40
C ALA A 20 2.82 0.73 -11.13
N VAL A 21 3.24 0.32 -9.92
CA VAL A 21 4.66 0.23 -9.55
C VAL A 21 5.32 -0.99 -10.21
N THR A 22 4.64 -2.14 -10.17
CA THR A 22 5.20 -3.43 -10.59
C THR A 22 4.93 -3.77 -12.05
N ASN A 23 4.06 -3.01 -12.73
CA ASN A 23 3.48 -3.33 -14.04
C ASN A 23 2.85 -4.73 -14.12
N LYS A 24 2.40 -5.28 -12.97
CA LYS A 24 1.74 -6.59 -12.87
C LYS A 24 0.59 -6.54 -11.86
N PRO A 25 -0.48 -7.33 -12.04
CA PRO A 25 -1.48 -7.50 -10.99
C PRO A 25 -0.80 -7.94 -9.69
N CYS A 26 -1.02 -7.20 -8.61
CA CYS A 26 -0.44 -7.54 -7.31
C CYS A 26 -1.45 -7.33 -6.17
N SER A 27 -1.24 -8.07 -5.08
CA SER A 27 -1.99 -7.87 -3.84
C SER A 27 -1.40 -6.66 -3.10
N GLY A 28 -2.05 -5.50 -3.20
CA GLY A 28 -1.55 -4.28 -2.59
C GLY A 28 -1.38 -4.37 -1.08
N TRP A 29 -2.26 -5.10 -0.39
CA TRP A 29 -2.24 -5.22 1.06
C TRP A 29 -1.01 -5.95 1.61
N THR A 30 -0.49 -6.93 0.87
CA THR A 30 0.72 -7.67 1.23
C THR A 30 1.97 -7.14 0.54
N PHE A 31 1.81 -6.26 -0.45
CA PHE A 31 2.91 -5.62 -1.16
C PHE A 31 3.46 -4.41 -0.38
N TRP A 32 2.57 -3.58 0.16
CA TRP A 32 2.96 -2.37 0.87
C TRP A 32 3.30 -2.62 2.32
N LYS A 33 4.30 -1.89 2.82
CA LYS A 33 4.67 -1.83 4.23
C LYS A 33 4.59 -0.39 4.74
N PHE A 34 4.24 -0.24 6.01
CA PHE A 34 4.32 1.03 6.73
C PHE A 34 5.23 0.86 7.95
N LYS A 35 5.79 1.95 8.46
CA LYS A 35 6.47 1.94 9.75
C LYS A 35 5.45 2.23 10.84
N ASP A 36 5.38 1.37 11.83
CA ASP A 36 4.56 1.63 13.01
C ASP A 36 5.23 2.65 13.95
N GLU A 37 4.57 2.96 15.06
CA GLU A 37 5.07 3.92 16.06
C GLU A 37 6.41 3.49 16.69
N THR A 38 6.73 2.20 16.62
CA THR A 38 8.01 1.65 17.11
C THR A 38 9.11 1.67 16.04
N GLY A 39 8.80 2.14 14.84
CA GLY A 39 9.70 2.19 13.69
C GLY A 39 9.84 0.87 12.94
N ASN A 40 9.09 -0.17 13.34
CA ASN A 40 9.12 -1.48 12.69
C ASN A 40 8.31 -1.45 11.40
N GLU A 41 8.82 -2.11 10.37
CA GLU A 41 8.06 -2.31 9.14
C GLU A 41 6.95 -3.34 9.37
N GLN A 42 5.73 -2.98 9.02
CA GLN A 42 4.54 -3.82 9.10
C GLN A 42 3.83 -3.83 7.76
N LEU A 43 3.23 -4.96 7.38
CA LEU A 43 2.41 -5.03 6.17
C LEU A 43 1.17 -4.15 6.32
N LEU A 44 0.78 -3.48 5.23
CA LEU A 44 -0.42 -2.64 5.19
C LEU A 44 -1.69 -3.43 5.55
N ASP A 45 -1.73 -4.74 5.28
CA ASP A 45 -2.82 -5.64 5.68
C ASP A 45 -3.12 -5.61 7.18
N LYS A 46 -2.13 -5.30 8.03
CA LYS A 46 -2.32 -5.17 9.49
C LYS A 46 -3.35 -4.09 9.86
N LEU A 47 -3.46 -3.03 9.05
CA LEU A 47 -4.44 -1.95 9.26
C LEU A 47 -5.88 -2.35 8.92
N ARG A 48 -6.10 -3.45 8.19
CA ARG A 48 -7.45 -3.97 7.91
C ARG A 48 -8.00 -4.85 9.02
N GLN A 49 -7.12 -5.39 9.86
CA GLN A 49 -7.47 -6.35 10.90
C GLN A 49 -7.74 -5.69 12.26
N SER A 50 -7.62 -4.36 12.34
CA SER A 50 -7.87 -3.55 13.54
C SER A 50 -9.27 -2.95 13.58
#